data_AF-A0A1G5QEE1-F1
#
_entry.id   AF-A0A1G5QEE1-F1
#
_cell.length_a   1.000
_cell.length_b   1.000
_cell.length_c   1.000
_cell.angle_alpha   90.00
_cell.angle_beta   90.00
_cell.angle_gamma   90.00
#
_symmetry.space_group_name_H-M   'P 1'
#
loop_
_entity.id
_entity.type
_entity.pdbx_description
1 polymer ?
#
loop_
_entity_poly.entity_id
_entity_poly.type
_entity_poly.pdbx_seq_one_letter_code
_entity_poly.pdbx_strand_id
1 'polypeptide(L)' 'MGKGHCDHRVVLRDPEDKIIQDHPFESFARAQPEYERLAVSVAEGHELTLQHGARIIFKTSKKGADQ' A
#
# COMPACT_ATOMS: atom_id res chain seq x y z
N MET A 1 -24.38 0.55 14.24
CA MET A 1 -22.91 0.69 14.16
C MET A 1 -22.50 0.48 12.71
N GLY A 2 -22.04 1.54 12.05
CA GLY A 2 -21.70 1.50 10.63
C GLY A 2 -20.48 0.60 10.39
N LYS A 3 -20.61 -0.36 9.49
CA LYS A 3 -19.50 -1.20 9.02
C LYS A 3 -18.55 -0.26 8.27
N GLY A 4 -17.47 0.17 8.92
CA GLY A 4 -16.47 1.03 8.29
C GLY A 4 -15.95 0.36 7.02
N HIS A 5 -16.14 1.01 5.88
CA HIS A 5 -15.53 0.56 4.63
C HIS A 5 -14.02 0.73 4.77
N CYS A 6 -13.26 -0.33 4.55
CA CYS A 6 -11.81 -0.28 4.47
C CYS A 6 -11.41 -0.70 3.05
N ASP A 7 -10.64 0.17 2.40
CA ASP A 7 -10.11 -0.13 1.07
C ASP A 7 -9.17 -1.34 1.13
N HIS A 8 -9.15 -2.07 0.02
CA HIS A 8 -8.08 -3.00 -0.29
C HIS A 8 -6.91 -2.22 -0.88
N ARG A 9 -5.68 -2.68 -0.68
CA ARG A 9 -4.49 -2.01 -1.19
C ARG A 9 -3.55 -2.99 -1.83
N VAL A 10 -3.06 -2.67 -3.02
CA VAL A 10 -1.92 -3.35 -3.62
C VAL A 10 -0.68 -2.49 -3.33
N VAL A 11 0.27 -3.05 -2.59
CA VAL A 11 1.47 -2.36 -2.12
C VAL A 11 2.70 -3.08 -2.61
N LEU A 12 3.60 -2.35 -3.28
CA LEU A 12 4.92 -2.83 -3.69
C LEU A 12 5.99 -2.19 -2.81
N ARG A 13 6.87 -3.02 -2.26
CA ARG A 13 8.04 -2.60 -1.49
C ARG A 13 9.33 -2.97 -2.23
N ASP A 14 10.34 -2.12 -2.08
CA ASP A 14 11.70 -2.44 -2.50
C ASP A 14 12.41 -3.36 -1.48
N PRO A 15 13.62 -3.86 -1.79
CA PRO A 15 14.38 -4.72 -0.87
C PRO A 15 14.78 -4.04 0.46
N GLU A 16 14.64 -2.72 0.58
CA GLU A 16 14.89 -1.95 1.80
C GLU A 16 13.60 -1.73 2.62
N ASP A 17 12.53 -2.45 2.30
CA ASP A 17 11.20 -2.36 2.92
C ASP A 17 10.50 -1.00 2.69
N LYS A 18 10.94 -0.21 1.72
CA LYS A 18 10.28 1.05 1.37
C LYS A 18 9.14 0.80 0.40
N ILE A 19 7.98 1.38 0.71
CA ILE A 19 6.83 1.37 -0.19
C ILE A 19 7.13 2.26 -1.41
N ILE A 20 7.19 1.65 -2.59
CA ILE A 20 7.42 2.32 -3.87
C ILE A 20 6.14 2.45 -4.71
N GLN A 21 5.12 1.62 -4.46
CA GLN A 21 3.77 1.77 -5.02
C GLN A 21 2.70 1.41 -3.99
N ASP A 22 1.58 2.14 -4.01
CA ASP A 22 0.44 1.97 -3.10
C ASP A 22 -0.85 2.37 -3.81
N HIS A 23 -1.65 1.37 -4.19
CA HIS A 23 -2.87 1.53 -4.96
C HIS A 23 -4.10 1.09 -4.14
N PRO A 24 -5.01 2.02 -3.79
CA PRO A 24 -6.25 1.68 -3.11
C PRO A 24 -7.33 1.18 -4.09
N PHE A 25 -8.15 0.25 -3.62
CA PHE A 25 -9.27 -0.36 -4.32
C PHE A 25 -10.46 -0.50 -3.38
N GLU A 26 -11.66 -0.18 -3.87
CA GLU A 26 -12.90 -0.25 -3.09
C GLU A 26 -13.32 -1.69 -2.74
N SER A 27 -12.73 -2.71 -3.38
CA SER A 27 -13.07 -4.10 -3.11
C SER A 27 -11.96 -5.06 -3.52
N PHE A 28 -11.96 -6.24 -2.91
CA PHE A 28 -11.08 -7.34 -3.28
C PHE A 28 -11.19 -7.70 -4.77
N ALA A 29 -12.41 -7.73 -5.31
CA ALA A 29 -12.67 -8.07 -6.71
C ALA A 29 -12.00 -7.12 -7.71
N ARG A 30 -11.77 -5.86 -7.33
CA ARG A 30 -11.03 -4.89 -8.15
C ARG A 30 -9.52 -4.95 -7.89
N ALA A 31 -9.11 -5.27 -6.67
CA ALA A 31 -7.70 -5.32 -6.28
C ALA A 31 -6.97 -6.58 -6.77
N GLN A 32 -7.63 -7.74 -6.73
CA GLN A 32 -7.04 -9.03 -7.07
C GLN A 32 -6.49 -9.08 -8.51
N PRO A 33 -7.24 -8.65 -9.56
CA PRO A 33 -6.71 -8.67 -10.93
C PRO A 33 -5.47 -7.79 -11.09
N GLU A 34 -5.40 -6.66 -10.39
CA GLU A 34 -4.22 -5.78 -10.44
C GLU A 34 -3.02 -6.42 -9.72
N TYR A 35 -3.25 -7.04 -8.57
CA TYR A 35 -2.21 -7.78 -7.85
C TYR A 35 -1.63 -8.90 -8.74
N GLU A 36 -2.49 -9.71 -9.37
CA GLU A 36 -2.09 -10.78 -10.27
C GLU A 36 -1.33 -10.26 -11.49
N ARG A 37 -1.79 -9.13 -12.06
CA ARG A 37 -1.10 -8.45 -13.17
C ARG A 37 0.29 -7.95 -12.78
N LEU A 38 0.45 -7.38 -11.59
CA LEU A 38 1.74 -6.88 -11.11
C LEU A 38 2.69 -8.00 -10.74
N ALA A 39 2.19 -9.09 -10.13
CA ALA A 39 2.96 -10.24 -9.69
C ALA A 39 3.84 -10.86 -10.80
N VAL A 40 3.42 -10.78 -12.07
CA VAL A 40 4.22 -11.29 -13.21
C VAL A 40 5.46 -10.44 -13.54
N SER A 41 5.56 -9.25 -12.96
CA SER A 41 6.58 -8.24 -13.30
C SER A 41 7.36 -7.72 -12.08
N VAL A 42 7.11 -8.28 -10.89
CA VAL A 42 7.83 -7.92 -9.67
C VAL A 42 9.30 -8.32 -9.82
N ALA A 43 10.18 -7.34 -9.68
CA ALA A 43 11.62 -7.56 -9.72
C ALA A 43 12.09 -8.39 -8.51
N GLU A 44 13.21 -9.09 -8.65
CA GLU A 44 13.79 -9.86 -7.55
C GLU A 44 14.04 -8.98 -6.31
N GLY A 45 13.80 -9.56 -5.14
CA GLY A 45 13.93 -8.87 -3.85
C GLY A 45 12.81 -7.86 -3.53
N HIS A 46 11.91 -7.56 -4.46
CA HIS A 46 10.75 -6.72 -4.18
C HIS A 46 9.62 -7.54 -3.58
N GLU A 47 8.81 -6.89 -2.73
CA GLU A 47 7.66 -7.51 -2.09
C GLU A 47 6.36 -6.88 -2.60
N LEU A 48 5.48 -7.70 -3.19
CA LEU A 48 4.13 -7.29 -3.58
C LEU A 48 3.12 -7.87 -2.59
N THR A 49 2.22 -7.04 -2.07
CA THR A 49 1.20 -7.45 -1.11
C THR A 49 -0.19 -6.94 -1.50
N LEU A 50 -1.21 -7.76 -1.27
CA LEU A 50 -2.62 -7.36 -1.31
C LEU A 50 -3.16 -7.32 0.14
N GLN A 51 -3.47 -6.12 0.62
CA GLN A 51 -3.83 -5.84 2.01
C GLN A 51 -5.29 -5.41 2.12
N HIS A 52 -5.95 -5.71 3.23
CA HIS A 52 -7.27 -5.20 3.59
C HIS A 52 -7.27 -4.73 5.05
N GLY A 53 -7.73 -3.50 5.31
CA GLY A 53 -7.85 -2.96 6.66
C GLY A 53 -7.47 -1.49 6.78
N ALA A 54 -7.46 -1.01 8.03
CA ALA A 54 -7.09 0.38 8.33
C ALA A 54 -5.57 0.57 8.28
N ARG A 55 -5.13 1.69 7.69
CA ARG A 55 -3.73 2.12 7.73
C ARG A 55 -3.59 3.40 8.55
N ILE A 56 -2.79 3.35 9.59
CA ILE A 56 -2.50 4.49 10.45
C ILE A 56 -1.19 5.12 9.96
N ILE A 57 -1.26 6.35 9.44
CA ILE A 57 -0.09 7.08 8.95
C ILE A 57 0.15 8.27 9.88
N PHE A 58 1.31 8.30 10.52
CA PHE A 58 1.78 9.45 11.27
C PHE A 58 2.73 10.27 10.39
N LYS A 59 2.40 11.53 10.12
CA LYS A 59 3.28 12.47 9.41
C LYS A 59 3.91 13.42 10.41
N THR A 60 5.23 13.40 10.55
CA THR A 60 5.95 14.43 11.27
C THR A 60 6.06 15.67 10.38
N SER A 61 5.56 16.82 10.86
CA SER A 61 5.92 18.10 10.25
C SER A 61 7.30 18.49 10.79
N LYS A 62 8.32 18.61 9.94
CA LYS A 62 9.50 19.40 10.30
C LYS A 62 9.03 20.86 10.43
N LYS A 63 8.70 21.32 11.64
CA LYS A 63 8.85 22.75 11.95
C LYS A 63 10.37 23.01 11.93
N GLY A 64 10.77 24.02 11.16
CA GLY A 64 12.15 24.27 10.76
C GLY A 64 13.15 24.20 11.90
N ALA A 65 14.27 23.55 11.62
CA ALA A 65 15.52 23.84 12.30
C ALA A 65 16.03 25.15 11.72
N ASP A 66 15.58 26.27 12.30
CA ASP A 66 16.18 27.58 12.12
C ASP A 66 15.71 28.45 13.29
N GLN A 67 16.40 28.33 14.43
CA GLN A 67 16.84 29.40 15.35
C GLN A 67 17.96 28.85 16.23
#